data_AF-A0A848AT78-F1
#
_entry.id   AF-A0A848AT78-F1
#
_cell.length_a   1.000
_cell.length_b   1.000
_cell.length_c   1.000
_cell.angle_alpha   90.00
_cell.angle_beta   90.00
_cell.angle_gamma   90.00
#
_symmetry.space_group_name_H-M   'P 1'
#
loop_
_entity.id
_entity.type
_entity.pdbx_description
1 polymer ?
#
loop_
_entity_poly.entity_id
_entity_poly.type
_entity_poly.pdbx_seq_one_letter_code
_entity_poly.pdbx_strand_id
1 'polypeptide(L)'
;MKRILLFTALMGFACMPLMAAGPMSILGKVQRKGQEQAVANNLKQLATMLIMYAGDHNNRLPAAAGAAGLAELRPYGASDKLLIVPYDYVSKAANGDKLTEANTSYAYLGNAVGELSKIRKPSVIPLIIEKTSLKEGGDVQIAFCDGHVALKKFGPTTVAGVVKTLMKESGSEKDPVWQKLIEAAAALDAKK
;
A
#
# COMPACT_ATOMS: atom_id res chain seq x y z
N MET A 1 -7.18 67.38 -23.44
CA MET A 1 -6.85 67.49 -21.99
C MET A 1 -7.37 66.24 -21.28
N LYS A 2 -6.70 65.81 -20.19
CA LYS A 2 -6.71 64.48 -19.53
C LYS A 2 -5.88 63.46 -20.31
N ARG A 3 -4.54 63.38 -20.21
CA ARG A 3 -3.64 63.34 -19.03
C ARG A 3 -4.05 62.28 -18.01
N ILE A 4 -3.25 61.21 -18.00
CA ILE A 4 -2.84 60.42 -16.82
C ILE A 4 -3.91 59.47 -16.29
N LEU A 5 -3.76 58.19 -16.62
CA LEU A 5 -4.02 57.02 -15.76
C LEU A 5 -3.31 55.77 -16.37
N LEU A 6 -2.08 55.97 -16.85
CA LEU A 6 -1.07 54.91 -16.87
C LEU A 6 -0.41 54.96 -15.48
N PHE A 7 -0.11 53.80 -14.89
CA PHE A 7 0.58 53.60 -13.59
C PHE A 7 -0.28 53.61 -12.31
N THR A 8 -1.08 52.57 -12.07
CA THR A 8 -1.39 52.02 -10.71
C THR A 8 -2.08 50.64 -10.77
N ALA A 9 -1.62 49.72 -11.62
CA ALA A 9 -1.86 48.29 -11.39
C ALA A 9 -0.67 47.73 -10.59
N LEU A 10 -0.59 48.21 -9.35
CA LEU A 10 0.43 47.89 -8.38
C LEU A 10 0.27 46.43 -7.93
N MET A 11 1.38 45.70 -7.98
CA MET A 11 1.81 44.72 -6.97
C MET A 11 0.74 44.34 -5.93
N GLY A 12 0.07 43.20 -6.13
CA GLY A 12 -0.97 42.83 -5.20
C GLY A 12 -1.44 41.40 -5.18
N PHE A 13 -0.78 40.42 -5.80
CA PHE A 13 -1.10 38.99 -5.57
C PHE A 13 0.10 38.05 -5.84
N ALA A 14 1.32 38.51 -5.60
CA ALA A 14 2.50 37.64 -5.52
C ALA A 14 2.85 37.38 -4.05
N CYS A 15 1.96 36.71 -3.34
CA CYS A 15 2.28 36.03 -2.09
C CYS A 15 1.39 34.80 -1.99
N MET A 16 1.60 33.84 -2.90
CA MET A 16 1.29 32.46 -2.54
C MET A 16 2.12 32.18 -1.29
N PRO A 17 1.52 31.81 -0.15
CA PRO A 17 2.32 31.25 0.91
C PRO A 17 3.01 30.02 0.30
N LEU A 18 4.33 30.09 0.13
CA LEU A 18 5.13 28.89 0.17
C LEU A 18 4.68 28.19 1.46
N MET A 19 3.91 27.12 1.31
CA MET A 19 3.73 26.13 2.36
C MET A 19 5.12 25.51 2.57
N ALA A 20 5.98 26.25 3.25
CA ALA A 20 7.21 25.73 3.79
C ALA A 20 6.78 24.56 4.68
N ALA A 21 7.27 23.36 4.38
CA ALA A 21 7.11 22.20 5.22
C ALA A 21 7.75 22.50 6.59
N GLY A 22 6.97 23.13 7.47
CA GLY A 22 7.38 23.46 8.82
C GLY A 22 7.65 22.18 9.62
N PRO A 23 8.49 22.25 10.67
CA PRO A 23 8.73 21.09 11.51
C PRO A 23 7.41 20.60 12.10
N MET A 24 7.06 19.35 11.80
CA MET A 24 5.84 18.68 12.30
C MET A 24 5.74 18.83 13.83
N SER A 25 4.57 19.25 14.33
CA SER A 25 4.30 19.35 15.76
C SER A 25 4.45 17.98 16.46
N ILE A 26 4.71 17.98 17.77
CA ILE A 26 4.80 16.74 18.56
C ILE A 26 3.51 15.93 18.42
N LEU A 27 2.34 16.59 18.47
CA LEU A 27 1.05 15.94 18.26
C LEU A 27 0.94 15.30 16.87
N GLY A 28 1.39 16.00 15.82
CA GLY A 28 1.41 15.46 14.46
C GLY A 28 2.31 14.21 14.33
N LYS A 29 3.47 14.21 15.00
CA LYS A 29 4.36 13.03 15.04
C LYS A 29 3.71 11.84 15.76
N VAL A 30 2.99 12.08 16.85
CA VAL A 30 2.27 11.05 17.61
C VAL A 30 1.12 10.48 16.78
N GLN A 31 0.31 11.33 16.15
CA GLN A 31 -0.78 10.90 15.27
C GLN A 31 -0.26 10.05 14.09
N ARG A 32 0.83 10.50 13.44
CA ARG A 32 1.45 9.75 12.34
C ARG A 32 1.94 8.37 12.78
N LYS A 33 2.60 8.28 13.94
CA LYS A 33 3.01 6.98 14.51
C LYS A 33 1.83 6.08 14.85
N GLY A 34 0.75 6.65 15.41
CA GLY A 34 -0.47 5.88 15.71
C GLY A 34 -1.13 5.33 14.45
N GLN A 35 -1.18 6.14 13.39
CA GLN A 35 -1.62 5.73 12.05
C GLN A 35 -0.74 4.62 11.47
N GLU A 36 0.59 4.77 11.52
CA GLU A 36 1.53 3.74 11.08
C GLU A 36 1.31 2.42 11.83
N GLN A 37 1.14 2.46 13.15
CA GLN A 37 0.85 1.27 13.95
C GLN A 37 -0.49 0.62 13.57
N ALA A 38 -1.52 1.41 13.30
CA ALA A 38 -2.83 0.89 12.90
C ALA A 38 -2.77 0.19 11.54
N VAL A 39 -2.02 0.72 10.56
CA VAL A 39 -1.78 0.03 9.29
C VAL A 39 -1.00 -1.27 9.50
N ALA A 40 -0.01 -1.27 10.38
CA ALA A 40 0.75 -2.49 10.70
C ALA A 40 -0.17 -3.56 11.29
N ASN A 41 -1.08 -3.17 12.18
CA ASN A 41 -2.06 -4.07 12.79
C ASN A 41 -3.07 -4.60 11.76
N ASN A 42 -3.52 -3.77 10.81
CA ASN A 42 -4.38 -4.21 9.72
C ASN A 42 -3.68 -5.26 8.85
N LEU A 43 -2.43 -4.98 8.45
CA LEU A 43 -1.63 -5.89 7.64
C LEU A 43 -1.35 -7.22 8.36
N LYS A 44 -1.05 -7.20 9.67
CA LYS A 44 -0.90 -8.42 10.48
C LYS A 44 -2.18 -9.27 10.50
N GLN A 45 -3.33 -8.63 10.67
CA GLN A 45 -4.63 -9.32 10.63
C GLN A 45 -4.88 -9.94 9.26
N LEU A 46 -4.71 -9.17 8.18
CA LEU A 46 -4.90 -9.67 6.81
C LEU A 46 -3.93 -10.81 6.46
N ALA A 47 -2.65 -10.70 6.88
CA ALA A 47 -1.67 -11.75 6.67
C ALA A 47 -2.01 -13.02 7.46
N THR A 48 -2.51 -12.88 8.69
CA THR A 48 -3.00 -14.00 9.49
C THR A 48 -4.19 -14.68 8.81
N MET A 49 -5.14 -13.91 8.28
CA MET A 49 -6.28 -14.44 7.52
C MET A 49 -5.85 -15.17 6.25
N LEU A 50 -4.82 -14.68 5.55
CA LEU A 50 -4.24 -15.38 4.39
C LEU A 50 -3.57 -16.71 4.78
N ILE A 51 -2.88 -16.76 5.92
CA ILE A 51 -2.28 -17.98 6.45
C ILE A 51 -3.37 -18.98 6.84
N MET A 52 -4.45 -18.53 7.50
CA MET A 52 -5.61 -19.35 7.81
C MET A 52 -6.27 -19.88 6.54
N TYR A 53 -6.52 -19.01 5.56
CA TYR A 53 -7.04 -19.41 4.24
C TYR A 53 -6.16 -20.49 3.63
N ALA A 54 -4.84 -20.29 3.61
CA ALA A 54 -3.91 -21.26 3.05
C ALA A 54 -3.96 -22.60 3.80
N GLY A 55 -4.09 -22.58 5.12
CA GLY A 55 -4.32 -23.79 5.94
C GLY A 55 -5.53 -24.60 5.46
N ASP A 56 -6.64 -23.93 5.16
CA ASP A 56 -7.87 -24.56 4.69
C ASP A 56 -7.83 -24.94 3.19
N HIS A 57 -6.88 -24.39 2.42
CA HIS A 57 -6.79 -24.52 0.96
C HIS A 57 -5.51 -25.23 0.48
N ASN A 58 -5.01 -26.21 1.25
CA ASN A 58 -3.80 -26.98 0.90
C ASN A 58 -2.56 -26.10 0.66
N ASN A 59 -2.31 -25.16 1.57
CA ASN A 59 -1.27 -24.13 1.51
C ASN A 59 -1.39 -23.12 0.35
N ARG A 60 -2.49 -23.14 -0.41
CA ARG A 60 -2.70 -22.19 -1.51
C ARG A 60 -3.31 -20.90 -1.03
N LEU A 61 -2.81 -19.80 -1.56
CA LEU A 61 -3.35 -18.47 -1.36
C LEU A 61 -4.49 -18.22 -2.37
N PRO A 62 -5.36 -17.21 -2.12
CA PRO A 62 -6.35 -16.76 -3.09
C PRO A 62 -5.76 -16.59 -4.50
N ALA A 63 -6.37 -17.25 -5.49
CA ALA A 63 -5.85 -17.27 -6.85
C ALA A 63 -6.15 -15.97 -7.62
N ALA A 64 -7.18 -15.23 -7.20
CA ALA A 64 -7.53 -13.96 -7.79
C ALA A 64 -6.53 -12.86 -7.38
N ALA A 65 -6.14 -12.00 -8.32
CA ALA A 65 -5.21 -10.90 -8.05
C ALA A 65 -5.88 -9.74 -7.31
N GLY A 66 -5.09 -9.00 -6.52
CA GLY A 66 -5.49 -7.72 -5.94
C GLY A 66 -6.75 -7.81 -5.07
N ALA A 67 -7.64 -6.82 -5.22
CA ALA A 67 -8.89 -6.72 -4.49
C ALA A 67 -9.76 -7.97 -4.60
N ALA A 68 -9.77 -8.65 -5.74
CA ALA A 68 -10.56 -9.87 -5.89
C ALA A 68 -10.05 -11.00 -4.98
N GLY A 69 -8.73 -11.13 -4.79
CA GLY A 69 -8.14 -12.10 -3.86
C GLY A 69 -8.35 -11.70 -2.39
N LEU A 70 -8.28 -10.41 -2.07
CA LEU A 70 -8.60 -9.91 -0.72
C LEU A 70 -10.06 -10.15 -0.34
N ALA A 71 -10.99 -10.12 -1.30
CA ALA A 71 -12.41 -10.38 -1.06
C ALA A 71 -12.66 -11.81 -0.54
N GLU A 72 -11.80 -12.76 -0.89
CA GLU A 72 -11.88 -14.15 -0.41
C GLU A 72 -11.59 -14.29 1.09
N LEU A 73 -11.09 -13.24 1.75
CA LEU A 73 -10.82 -13.23 3.19
C LEU A 73 -12.04 -12.84 4.03
N ARG A 74 -13.17 -12.47 3.42
CA ARG A 74 -14.40 -12.10 4.15
C ARG A 74 -14.90 -13.22 5.08
N PRO A 75 -14.93 -14.51 4.68
CA PRO A 75 -15.27 -15.61 5.59
C PRO A 75 -14.32 -15.75 6.79
N TYR A 76 -13.09 -15.22 6.69
CA TYR A 76 -12.08 -15.21 7.75
C TYR A 76 -12.13 -13.93 8.60
N GLY A 77 -13.15 -13.08 8.42
CA GLY A 77 -13.37 -11.88 9.22
C GLY A 77 -12.78 -10.59 8.64
N ALA A 78 -12.33 -10.59 7.38
CA ALA A 78 -11.87 -9.36 6.72
C ALA A 78 -13.04 -8.39 6.49
N SER A 79 -13.23 -7.44 7.41
CA SER A 79 -14.20 -6.35 7.25
C SER A 79 -13.75 -5.32 6.21
N ASP A 80 -14.69 -4.64 5.56
CA ASP A 80 -14.33 -3.61 4.57
C ASP A 80 -13.53 -2.44 5.19
N LYS A 81 -13.70 -2.18 6.50
CA LYS A 81 -12.91 -1.20 7.24
C LYS A 81 -11.45 -1.64 7.42
N LEU A 82 -11.19 -2.94 7.56
CA LEU A 82 -9.83 -3.50 7.68
C LEU A 82 -9.03 -3.29 6.39
N LEU A 83 -9.71 -3.21 5.25
CA LEU A 83 -9.14 -3.09 3.91
C LEU A 83 -8.83 -1.64 3.51
N ILE A 84 -9.02 -0.69 4.43
CA ILE A 84 -8.74 0.73 4.26
C ILE A 84 -7.75 1.17 5.34
N VAL A 85 -6.67 1.86 4.97
CA VAL A 85 -5.74 2.44 5.96
C VAL A 85 -6.36 3.67 6.62
N PRO A 86 -6.06 3.97 7.90
CA PRO A 86 -6.74 5.04 8.65
C PRO A 86 -6.58 6.45 8.09
N TYR A 87 -5.59 6.69 7.22
CA TYR A 87 -5.33 7.95 6.56
C TYR A 87 -5.66 7.93 5.06
N ASP A 88 -6.32 6.89 4.58
CA ASP A 88 -6.84 6.88 3.22
C ASP A 88 -8.15 7.67 3.20
N TYR A 89 -8.03 8.93 2.79
CA TYR A 89 -9.16 9.84 2.59
C TYR A 89 -9.68 9.82 1.15
N VAL A 90 -9.09 9.00 0.28
CA VAL A 90 -9.40 8.95 -1.16
C VAL A 90 -10.27 7.73 -1.46
N SER A 91 -9.87 6.56 -1.00
CA SER A 91 -10.61 5.32 -1.18
C SER A 91 -11.82 5.29 -0.26
N LYS A 92 -12.99 4.92 -0.81
CA LYS A 92 -14.19 4.65 0.01
C LYS A 92 -14.24 3.17 0.32
N ALA A 93 -14.47 2.79 1.58
CA ALA A 93 -14.69 1.38 1.92
C ALA A 93 -15.86 0.79 1.12
N ALA A 94 -15.79 -0.50 0.80
CA ALA A 94 -16.83 -1.16 0.02
C ALA A 94 -18.19 -1.21 0.75
N ASN A 95 -18.23 -1.25 2.08
CA ASN A 95 -19.46 -1.22 2.90
C ASN A 95 -20.53 -2.24 2.46
N GLY A 96 -20.13 -3.48 2.18
CA GLY A 96 -20.98 -4.55 1.67
C GLY A 96 -20.97 -4.69 0.14
N ASP A 97 -20.49 -3.68 -0.59
CA ASP A 97 -20.35 -3.74 -2.03
C ASP A 97 -19.19 -4.66 -2.47
N LYS A 98 -19.06 -4.83 -3.79
CA LYS A 98 -17.95 -5.55 -4.39
C LYS A 98 -16.62 -4.84 -4.10
N LEU A 99 -15.63 -5.59 -3.61
CA LEU A 99 -14.26 -5.09 -3.46
C LEU A 99 -13.60 -4.96 -4.85
N THR A 100 -12.95 -3.83 -5.09
CA THR A 100 -12.28 -3.41 -6.31
C THR A 100 -10.99 -2.68 -5.95
N GLU A 101 -10.13 -2.41 -6.94
CA GLU A 101 -8.90 -1.66 -6.66
C GLU A 101 -9.14 -0.22 -6.20
N ALA A 102 -10.30 0.36 -6.47
CA ALA A 102 -10.64 1.73 -6.07
C ALA A 102 -11.13 1.84 -4.62
N ASN A 103 -11.50 0.73 -3.97
CA ASN A 103 -12.08 0.70 -2.62
C ASN A 103 -11.27 -0.16 -1.63
N THR A 104 -9.96 -0.29 -1.88
CA THR A 104 -9.01 -0.86 -0.92
C THR A 104 -7.68 -0.13 -0.97
N SER A 105 -7.08 0.07 0.20
CA SER A 105 -5.77 0.69 0.37
C SER A 105 -4.58 -0.27 0.17
N TYR A 106 -4.85 -1.53 -0.18
CA TYR A 106 -3.82 -2.58 -0.22
C TYR A 106 -3.70 -3.20 -1.61
N ALA A 107 -2.47 -3.55 -1.97
CA ALA A 107 -2.13 -4.34 -3.15
C ALA A 107 -1.79 -5.76 -2.70
N TYR A 108 -2.64 -6.72 -3.10
CA TYR A 108 -2.45 -8.13 -2.80
C TYR A 108 -1.70 -8.87 -3.91
N LEU A 109 -0.65 -9.59 -3.53
CA LEU A 109 0.27 -10.30 -4.41
C LEU A 109 0.31 -11.81 -4.18
N GLY A 110 -0.50 -12.34 -3.25
CA GLY A 110 -0.46 -13.76 -2.90
C GLY A 110 -0.86 -14.69 -4.05
N ASN A 111 -1.59 -14.21 -5.05
CA ASN A 111 -1.87 -14.96 -6.28
C ASN A 111 -0.59 -15.31 -7.06
N ALA A 112 0.42 -14.44 -7.03
CA ALA A 112 1.71 -14.66 -7.69
C ALA A 112 2.63 -15.58 -6.89
N VAL A 113 2.48 -15.58 -5.56
CA VAL A 113 3.13 -16.52 -4.63
C VAL A 113 2.56 -17.92 -4.84
N GLY A 114 1.23 -18.04 -4.95
CA GLY A 114 0.53 -19.29 -5.20
C GLY A 114 0.42 -20.17 -3.95
N GLU A 115 1.51 -20.81 -3.52
CA GLU A 115 1.50 -21.76 -2.40
C GLU A 115 2.58 -21.42 -1.37
N LEU A 116 2.18 -21.21 -0.11
CA LEU A 116 3.09 -20.80 0.97
C LEU A 116 4.18 -21.84 1.24
N SER A 117 3.84 -23.13 1.18
CA SER A 117 4.76 -24.26 1.44
C SER A 117 5.97 -24.29 0.48
N LYS A 118 5.85 -23.67 -0.71
CA LYS A 118 6.88 -23.65 -1.75
C LYS A 118 7.84 -22.47 -1.60
N ILE A 119 7.55 -21.54 -0.70
CA ILE A 119 8.36 -20.35 -0.50
C ILE A 119 9.54 -20.64 0.41
N ARG A 120 10.76 -20.55 -0.14
CA ARG A 120 12.00 -20.88 0.57
C ARG A 120 12.37 -19.89 1.67
N LYS A 121 12.10 -18.60 1.44
CA LYS A 121 12.43 -17.51 2.38
C LYS A 121 11.18 -16.63 2.61
N PRO A 122 10.19 -17.11 3.38
CA PRO A 122 8.91 -16.42 3.50
C PRO A 122 9.04 -15.01 4.12
N SER A 123 10.07 -14.76 4.92
CA SER A 123 10.37 -13.47 5.55
C SER A 123 10.85 -12.36 4.60
N VAL A 124 11.03 -12.64 3.31
CA VAL A 124 11.38 -11.60 2.31
C VAL A 124 10.38 -11.52 1.17
N ILE A 125 9.43 -12.45 1.07
CA ILE A 125 8.44 -12.48 -0.01
C ILE A 125 7.17 -11.72 0.41
N PRO A 126 6.84 -10.59 -0.25
CA PRO A 126 5.66 -9.79 0.10
C PRO A 126 4.35 -10.49 -0.28
N LEU A 127 3.37 -10.45 0.61
CA LEU A 127 1.98 -10.87 0.37
C LEU A 127 1.04 -9.70 0.09
N ILE A 128 1.16 -8.65 0.92
CA ILE A 128 0.31 -7.46 0.85
C ILE A 128 1.21 -6.24 1.01
N ILE A 129 1.03 -5.27 0.13
CA ILE A 129 1.75 -4.00 0.16
C ILE A 129 0.71 -2.89 0.30
N GLU A 130 0.92 -1.96 1.22
CA GLU A 130 0.17 -0.70 1.24
C GLU A 130 0.32 0.03 -0.10
N LYS A 131 -0.78 0.51 -0.69
CA LYS A 131 -0.72 1.24 -1.96
C LYS A 131 0.14 2.50 -1.79
N THR A 132 1.17 2.58 -2.61
CA THR A 132 2.20 3.63 -2.59
C THR A 132 1.68 5.02 -2.93
N SER A 133 0.47 5.14 -3.47
CA SER A 133 -0.19 6.41 -3.80
C SER A 133 -0.82 7.13 -2.60
N LEU A 134 -0.88 6.48 -1.43
CA LEU A 134 -1.66 6.97 -0.28
C LEU A 134 -0.85 7.87 0.67
N LYS A 135 0.48 7.84 0.61
CA LYS A 135 1.35 8.58 1.52
C LYS A 135 2.51 9.24 0.77
N GLU A 136 2.70 10.53 1.00
CA GLU A 136 3.88 11.25 0.54
C GLU A 136 5.11 10.84 1.35
N GLY A 137 6.26 10.67 0.69
CA GLY A 137 7.55 10.40 1.35
C GLY A 137 8.07 8.96 1.28
N GLY A 138 7.34 8.06 0.62
CA GLY A 138 7.84 6.72 0.23
C GLY A 138 7.91 5.68 1.36
N ASP A 139 7.39 6.00 2.53
CA ASP A 139 7.21 5.05 3.63
C ASP A 139 6.06 4.09 3.29
N VAL A 140 6.34 2.79 3.15
CA VAL A 140 5.36 1.77 2.74
C VAL A 140 5.40 0.60 3.71
N GLN A 141 4.22 0.16 4.16
CA GLN A 141 4.10 -1.03 4.97
C GLN A 141 3.80 -2.27 4.14
N ILE A 142 4.45 -3.37 4.52
CA ILE A 142 4.44 -4.63 3.77
C ILE A 142 4.23 -5.77 4.76
N ALA A 143 3.28 -6.65 4.46
CA ALA A 143 3.16 -7.96 5.08
C ALA A 143 3.88 -9.02 4.22
N PHE A 144 4.62 -9.92 4.87
CA PHE A 144 5.39 -10.98 4.23
C PHE A 144 4.74 -12.36 4.41
N CYS A 145 5.25 -13.37 3.69
CA CYS A 145 4.68 -14.72 3.67
C CYS A 145 4.73 -15.47 5.01
N ASP A 146 5.55 -15.03 5.96
CA ASP A 146 5.60 -15.56 7.34
C ASP A 146 4.68 -14.78 8.31
N GLY A 147 3.93 -13.79 7.81
CA GLY A 147 2.99 -13.00 8.59
C GLY A 147 3.58 -11.79 9.31
N HIS A 148 4.90 -11.58 9.29
CA HIS A 148 5.46 -10.35 9.87
C HIS A 148 5.17 -9.14 8.96
N VAL A 149 5.22 -7.95 9.56
CA VAL A 149 5.02 -6.68 8.86
C VAL A 149 6.22 -5.79 9.09
N ALA A 150 6.68 -5.12 8.02
CA ALA A 150 7.74 -4.13 8.10
C ALA A 150 7.30 -2.81 7.47
N LEU A 151 7.74 -1.71 8.08
CA LEU A 151 7.75 -0.38 7.47
C LEU A 151 9.10 -0.18 6.79
N LYS A 152 9.08 0.11 5.48
CA LYS A 152 10.30 0.39 4.71
C LYS A 152 10.13 1.69 3.93
N LYS A 153 11.24 2.38 3.75
CA LYS A 153 11.28 3.61 2.95
C LYS A 153 11.77 3.28 1.55
N PHE A 154 11.00 3.67 0.55
CA PHE A 154 11.26 3.41 -0.86
C PHE A 154 11.38 4.73 -1.63
N GLY A 155 12.27 4.74 -2.62
CA GLY A 155 12.32 5.80 -3.64
C GLY A 155 11.24 5.67 -4.72
N PRO A 156 10.88 4.45 -5.17
CA PRO A 156 9.80 4.26 -6.14
C PRO A 156 8.39 4.50 -5.58
N THR A 157 7.52 5.08 -6.40
CA THR A 157 6.10 5.39 -6.07
C THR A 157 5.11 4.34 -6.57
N THR A 158 5.58 3.20 -7.08
CA THR A 158 4.75 2.13 -7.65
C THR A 158 4.93 0.82 -6.89
N VAL A 159 3.92 -0.05 -6.90
CA VAL A 159 3.97 -1.35 -6.21
C VAL A 159 5.07 -2.22 -6.85
N ALA A 160 5.18 -2.22 -8.18
CA ALA A 160 6.25 -2.92 -8.89
C ALA A 160 7.64 -2.39 -8.52
N GLY A 161 7.77 -1.08 -8.29
CA GLY A 161 9.02 -0.47 -7.82
C GLY A 161 9.41 -0.93 -6.41
N VAL A 162 8.43 -1.07 -5.51
CA VAL A 162 8.64 -1.64 -4.18
C VAL A 162 9.11 -3.10 -4.29
N VAL A 163 8.42 -3.93 -5.08
CA VAL A 163 8.79 -5.35 -5.28
C VAL A 163 10.21 -5.49 -5.85
N LYS A 164 10.59 -4.68 -6.84
CA LYS A 164 11.95 -4.69 -7.40
C LYS A 164 13.02 -4.31 -6.38
N THR A 165 12.71 -3.37 -5.48
CA THR A 165 13.62 -3.00 -4.39
C THR A 165 13.74 -4.14 -3.38
N LEU A 166 12.62 -4.73 -2.96
CA LEU A 166 12.62 -5.89 -2.05
C LEU A 166 13.40 -7.07 -2.62
N MET A 167 13.25 -7.36 -3.92
CA MET A 167 14.02 -8.40 -4.60
C MET A 167 15.52 -8.19 -4.42
N LYS A 168 16.04 -6.98 -4.71
CA LYS A 168 17.46 -6.62 -4.58
C LYS A 168 17.99 -6.65 -3.14
N GLU A 169 17.12 -6.42 -2.16
CA GLU A 169 17.48 -6.45 -0.73
C GLU A 169 17.35 -7.85 -0.13
N SER A 170 16.72 -8.79 -0.84
CA SER A 170 16.31 -10.08 -0.27
C SER A 170 17.45 -11.09 -0.11
N GLY A 171 18.55 -10.93 -0.86
CA GLY A 171 19.57 -11.98 -1.00
C GLY A 171 18.97 -13.28 -1.54
N SER A 172 17.94 -13.17 -2.38
CA SER A 172 17.18 -14.26 -2.98
C SER A 172 16.70 -13.94 -4.40
N GLU A 173 17.39 -13.04 -5.09
CA GLU A 173 16.99 -12.50 -6.41
C GLU A 173 16.77 -13.60 -7.46
N LYS A 174 17.41 -14.76 -7.28
CA LYS A 174 17.31 -15.92 -8.16
C LYS A 174 16.05 -16.76 -7.92
N ASP A 175 15.25 -16.47 -6.90
CA ASP A 175 13.98 -17.17 -6.66
C ASP A 175 12.98 -16.81 -7.79
N PRO A 176 12.43 -17.80 -8.51
CA PRO A 176 11.52 -17.55 -9.63
C PRO A 176 10.22 -16.84 -9.22
N VAL A 177 9.87 -16.82 -7.93
CA VAL A 177 8.69 -16.09 -7.45
C VAL A 177 8.80 -14.59 -7.73
N TRP A 178 10.01 -14.02 -7.74
CA TRP A 178 10.22 -12.59 -7.94
C TRP A 178 9.71 -12.08 -9.28
N GLN A 179 9.94 -12.84 -10.35
CA GLN A 179 9.44 -12.45 -11.67
C GLN A 179 7.90 -12.38 -11.70
N LYS A 180 7.24 -13.37 -11.09
CA LYS A 180 5.78 -13.41 -10.96
C LYS A 180 5.25 -12.23 -10.13
N LEU A 181 5.93 -11.90 -9.04
CA LEU A 181 5.57 -10.78 -8.17
C LEU A 181 5.71 -9.44 -8.91
N ILE A 182 6.78 -9.26 -9.69
CA ILE A 182 6.99 -8.05 -10.49
C ILE A 182 5.87 -7.87 -11.53
N GLU A 183 5.50 -8.95 -12.22
CA GLU A 183 4.42 -8.94 -13.21
C GLU A 183 3.06 -8.64 -12.56
N ALA A 184 2.74 -9.32 -11.45
CA ALA A 184 1.51 -9.08 -10.71
C ALA A 184 1.42 -7.65 -10.18
N ALA A 185 2.52 -7.14 -9.61
CA ALA A 185 2.58 -5.76 -9.13
C ALA A 185 2.41 -4.73 -10.26
N ALA A 186 3.04 -4.96 -11.42
CA ALA A 186 2.87 -4.09 -12.58
C ALA A 186 1.43 -4.08 -13.10
N ALA A 187 0.76 -5.24 -13.08
CA ALA A 187 -0.65 -5.34 -13.44
C ALA A 187 -1.58 -4.61 -12.46
N LEU A 188 -1.21 -4.51 -11.17
CA LEU A 188 -1.94 -3.70 -10.20
C LEU A 188 -1.69 -2.20 -10.39
N ASP A 189 -0.46 -1.80 -10.68
CA ASP A 189 -0.13 -0.40 -10.97
C ASP A 189 -0.88 0.13 -12.21
N ALA A 190 -1.19 -0.73 -13.19
CA ALA A 190 -1.95 -0.38 -14.39
C ALA A 190 -3.47 -0.24 -14.17
N LYS A 191 -4.00 -0.69 -13.03
CA LYS A 191 -5.43 -0.64 -12.68
C LYS A 191 -5.79 0.55 -11.78
N LYS A 192 -4.84 1.47 -11.59
CA LYS A 192 -5.00 2.69 -10.80
C LYS A 192 -5.97 3.67 -11.45
#